data_AF-A0A1C5YTJ9-F1
#
_entry.id   AF-A0A1C5YTJ9-F1
#
_cell.length_a   1.000
_cell.length_b   1.000
_cell.length_c   1.000
_cell.angle_alpha   90.00
_cell.angle_beta   90.00
_cell.angle_gamma   90.00
#
_symmetry.space_group_name_H-M   'P 1'
#
loop_
_entity.id
_entity.type
_entity.pdbx_description
1 polymer ?
#
loop_
_entity_poly.entity_id
_entity_poly.type
_entity_poly.pdbx_seq_one_letter_code
_entity_poly.pdbx_strand_id
1 'polypeptide(L)'
;MLDASPAVLGLGSGERVTEFMVSFGIVPSNFRQVEAPVVYCIASKWLTGGSQVVNQADVGGVHNGQWIMATSRWVTTIYKASQPLPRTGY
;
A
#
# COMPACT_ATOMS: atom_id res chain seq x y z
N MET A 1 -14.18 -3.09 0.79
CA MET A 1 -13.24 -1.98 0.55
C MET A 1 -13.12 -1.18 1.84
N LEU A 2 -11.91 -0.98 2.35
CA LEU A 2 -11.64 -0.04 3.45
C LEU A 2 -11.36 1.33 2.84
N ASP A 3 -12.14 2.35 3.19
CA ASP A 3 -11.88 3.73 2.79
C ASP A 3 -10.97 4.39 3.83
N ALA A 4 -9.73 4.70 3.43
CA ALA A 4 -8.72 5.36 4.26
C ALA A 4 -8.51 6.83 3.85
N SER A 5 -9.53 7.47 3.28
CA SER A 5 -9.46 8.88 2.91
C SER A 5 -9.38 9.81 4.13
N PRO A 6 -8.75 10.99 4.01
CA PRO A 6 -8.65 11.96 5.11
C PRO A 6 -9.99 12.32 5.74
N ALA A 7 -11.06 12.40 4.94
CA ALA A 7 -12.40 12.73 5.42
C ALA A 7 -12.98 11.61 6.30
N VAL A 8 -12.82 10.34 5.91
CA VAL A 8 -13.32 9.18 6.67
C VAL A 8 -12.55 8.99 7.97
N LEU A 9 -11.26 9.28 7.96
CA LEU A 9 -10.38 9.11 9.12
C LEU A 9 -10.28 10.36 10.01
N GLY A 10 -10.87 11.49 9.63
CA GLY A 10 -10.80 12.74 10.39
C GLY A 10 -9.40 13.36 10.46
N LEU A 11 -8.59 13.17 9.41
CA LEU A 11 -7.21 13.65 9.38
C LEU A 11 -7.14 15.18 9.25
N GLY A 12 -6.18 15.78 9.95
CA GLY A 12 -5.82 17.18 9.86
C GLY A 12 -5.14 17.55 8.54
N SER A 13 -4.99 18.86 8.31
CA SER A 13 -4.29 19.35 7.11
C SER A 13 -2.84 18.87 7.08
N GLY A 14 -2.46 18.21 5.98
CA GLY A 14 -1.11 17.67 5.80
C GLY A 14 -0.89 16.26 6.37
N GLU A 15 -1.80 15.74 7.19
CA GLU A 15 -1.71 14.38 7.71
C GLU A 15 -1.99 13.34 6.62
N ARG A 16 -1.28 12.22 6.67
CA ARG A 16 -1.36 11.13 5.68
C ARG A 16 -1.26 9.81 6.40
N VAL A 17 -2.02 8.82 5.92
CA VAL A 17 -1.81 7.43 6.31
C VAL A 17 -0.55 6.92 5.61
N THR A 18 0.44 6.51 6.41
CA THR A 18 1.69 5.91 5.92
C THR A 18 1.78 4.41 6.23
N GLU A 19 0.93 3.93 7.14
CA GLU A 19 0.88 2.55 7.58
C GLU A 19 -0.56 2.17 7.98
N PHE A 20 -0.92 0.92 7.76
CA PHE A 20 -2.12 0.32 8.33
C PHE A 20 -1.83 -1.14 8.69
N MET A 21 -2.59 -1.67 9.64
CA MET A 21 -2.49 -3.06 10.06
C MET A 21 -3.88 -3.70 9.98
N VAL A 22 -3.94 -4.92 9.45
CA VAL A 22 -5.15 -5.75 9.48
C VAL A 22 -4.87 -6.94 10.39
N SER A 23 -5.63 -7.06 11.48
CA SER A 23 -5.51 -8.15 12.44
C SER A 23 -6.71 -9.09 12.33
N PHE A 24 -6.44 -10.37 12.10
CA PHE A 24 -7.48 -11.40 11.97
C PHE A 24 -7.69 -12.20 13.27
N GLY A 25 -6.85 -12.01 14.29
CA GLY A 25 -6.89 -12.80 15.52
C GLY A 25 -6.66 -14.29 15.28
N ILE A 26 -7.43 -15.14 15.96
CA ILE A 26 -7.42 -16.59 15.75
C ILE A 26 -8.30 -16.90 14.54
N VAL A 27 -7.71 -17.53 13.53
CA VAL A 27 -8.38 -17.87 12.26
C VAL A 27 -8.65 -19.38 12.18
N PRO A 28 -9.72 -19.81 11.47
CA PRO A 28 -10.02 -21.23 11.30
C PRO A 28 -8.98 -21.94 10.44
N SER A 29 -9.01 -23.27 10.46
CA SER A 29 -8.23 -24.09 9.52
C SER A 29 -8.51 -23.69 8.07
N ASN A 30 -7.50 -23.80 7.21
CA ASN A 30 -7.51 -23.35 5.81
C ASN A 30 -7.67 -21.84 5.59
N PHE A 31 -7.47 -21.00 6.61
CA PHE A 31 -7.38 -19.56 6.38
C PHE A 31 -6.24 -19.25 5.40
N ARG A 32 -6.59 -18.64 4.27
CA ARG A 32 -5.68 -18.33 3.18
C ARG A 32 -6.19 -17.14 2.40
N GLN A 33 -5.28 -16.50 1.69
CA GLN A 33 -5.64 -15.54 0.66
C GLN A 33 -6.47 -16.25 -0.43
N VAL A 34 -7.69 -15.78 -0.68
CA VAL A 34 -8.55 -16.23 -1.79
C VAL A 34 -8.42 -15.27 -2.98
N GLU A 35 -8.26 -13.98 -2.70
CA GLU A 35 -8.02 -12.91 -3.66
C GLU A 35 -6.84 -12.06 -3.20
N ALA A 36 -6.01 -11.60 -4.13
CA ALA A 36 -4.86 -10.75 -3.80
C ALA A 36 -5.32 -9.40 -3.26
N PRO A 37 -4.88 -9.00 -2.04
CA PRO A 37 -5.19 -7.69 -1.52
C PRO A 37 -4.50 -6.61 -2.37
N VAL A 38 -5.23 -5.54 -2.68
CA VAL A 38 -4.72 -4.39 -3.42
C VAL A 38 -4.87 -3.14 -2.56
N VAL A 39 -3.79 -2.35 -2.49
CA VAL A 39 -3.79 -1.04 -1.85
C VAL A 39 -3.69 0.02 -2.93
N TYR A 40 -4.70 0.88 -3.01
CA TYR A 40 -4.69 2.03 -3.92
C TYR A 40 -4.20 3.26 -3.16
N CYS A 41 -3.15 3.89 -3.68
CA CYS A 41 -2.60 5.12 -3.13
C CYS A 41 -2.56 6.20 -4.21
N ILE A 42 -2.94 7.43 -3.83
CA ILE A 42 -2.76 8.60 -4.69
C ILE A 42 -1.48 9.30 -4.26
N ALA A 43 -0.52 9.36 -5.18
CA ALA A 43 0.71 10.10 -4.97
C ALA A 43 0.41 11.60 -4.79
N SER A 44 1.10 12.25 -3.84
CA SER A 44 0.96 13.68 -3.62
C SER A 44 1.34 14.45 -4.88
N LYS A 45 0.51 15.43 -5.28
CA LYS A 45 0.77 16.31 -6.44
C LYS A 45 2.06 17.14 -6.33
N TRP A 46 2.64 17.21 -5.14
CA TRP A 46 3.87 17.93 -4.84
C TRP A 46 5.14 17.10 -5.07
N LEU A 47 5.00 15.80 -5.37
CA LEU A 47 6.13 14.94 -5.68
C LEU A 47 6.70 15.31 -7.06
N THR A 48 8.02 15.46 -7.13
CA THR A 48 8.74 15.76 -8.37
C THR A 48 9.13 14.48 -9.10
N GLY A 49 9.39 14.58 -10.41
CA GLY A 49 9.89 13.44 -11.18
C GLY A 49 11.19 12.90 -10.59
N GLY A 50 11.27 11.57 -10.45
CA GLY A 50 12.37 10.88 -9.78
C GLY A 50 12.19 10.71 -8.27
N SER A 51 11.14 11.27 -7.66
CA SER A 51 10.79 10.98 -6.27
C SER A 51 10.57 9.47 -6.08
N GLN A 52 10.96 8.94 -4.93
CA GLN A 52 10.84 7.53 -4.61
C GLN A 52 9.95 7.33 -3.38
N VAL A 53 9.10 6.32 -3.43
CA VAL A 53 8.34 5.83 -2.28
C VAL A 53 8.89 4.46 -1.91
N VAL A 54 9.41 4.33 -0.70
CA VAL A 54 9.82 3.05 -0.14
C VAL A 54 8.59 2.41 0.49
N ASN A 55 8.28 1.20 0.05
CA ASN A 55 7.15 0.44 0.54
C ASN A 55 7.61 -0.79 1.32
N GLN A 56 6.82 -1.12 2.32
CA GLN A 56 7.03 -2.27 3.19
C GLN A 56 5.69 -2.95 3.45
N ALA A 57 5.67 -4.26 3.33
CA ALA A 57 4.54 -5.10 3.74
C ALA A 57 5.08 -6.30 4.51
N ASP A 58 4.56 -6.48 5.72
CA ASP A 58 4.89 -7.59 6.59
C ASP A 58 3.61 -8.32 6.98
N VAL A 59 3.67 -9.65 6.98
CA VAL A 59 2.59 -10.51 7.44
C VAL A 59 3.17 -11.61 8.30
N GLY A 60 2.53 -11.92 9.41
CA GLY A 60 2.99 -12.97 10.30
C GLY A 60 1.90 -13.47 11.22
N GLY A 61 2.18 -14.62 11.84
CA GLY A 61 1.28 -15.26 12.79
C GLY A 61 1.91 -16.50 13.40
N VAL A 62 1.26 -17.02 14.44
CA VAL A 62 1.69 -18.28 15.06
C VAL A 62 0.99 -19.45 14.37
N HIS A 63 1.77 -20.43 13.93
CA HIS A 63 1.29 -21.70 13.41
C HIS A 63 2.05 -22.84 14.09
N ASN A 64 1.33 -23.81 14.65
CA ASN A 64 1.91 -24.93 15.43
C ASN A 64 2.90 -24.48 16.53
N GLY A 65 2.59 -23.38 17.23
CA GLY A 65 3.43 -22.85 18.30
C GLY A 65 4.69 -22.10 17.83
N GLN A 66 4.89 -21.94 16.53
CA GLN A 66 6.01 -21.20 15.95
C GLN A 66 5.54 -19.92 15.29
N TRP A 67 6.31 -18.84 15.46
CA TRP A 67 6.10 -17.62 14.70
C TRP A 67 6.58 -17.81 13.26
N ILE A 68 5.71 -17.52 12.30
CA ILE A 68 6.01 -17.52 10.87
C ILE A 68 5.79 -16.10 10.36
N MET A 69 6.70 -15.62 9.51
CA MET A 69 6.61 -14.28 8.92
C MET A 69 7.04 -14.29 7.45
N ALA A 70 6.42 -13.42 6.68
CA ALA A 70 6.83 -13.06 5.33
C ALA A 70 6.94 -11.53 5.23
N THR A 71 7.96 -11.07 4.52
CA THR A 71 8.32 -9.65 4.44
C THR A 71 8.62 -9.28 3.00
N SER A 72 8.02 -8.19 2.52
CA SER A 72 8.26 -7.63 1.18
C SER A 72 8.69 -6.17 1.28
N ARG A 73 9.69 -5.78 0.50
CA ARG A 73 10.19 -4.40 0.39
C ARG A 73 10.36 -4.04 -1.07
N TRP A 74 9.91 -2.86 -1.48
CA TRP A 74 10.08 -2.39 -2.86
C TRP A 74 10.07 -0.87 -2.94
N VAL A 75 10.63 -0.34 -4.02
CA VAL A 75 10.64 1.10 -4.31
C VAL A 75 9.73 1.39 -5.49
N THR A 76 8.82 2.34 -5.31
CA THR A 76 8.01 2.91 -6.40
C THR A 76 8.63 4.24 -6.81
N THR A 77 9.17 4.32 -8.03
CA THR A 77 9.66 5.58 -8.61
C THR A 77 8.52 6.35 -9.24
N ILE A 78 8.37 7.61 -8.85
CA ILE A 78 7.41 8.55 -9.44
C ILE A 78 8.02 9.16 -10.69
N TYR A 79 7.38 8.92 -11.84
CA TYR A 79 7.78 9.52 -13.10
C TYR A 79 6.98 10.79 -13.35
N LYS A 80 7.67 11.86 -13.77
CA LYS A 80 7.00 13.04 -14.30
C LYS A 80 6.39 12.67 -15.65
N ALA A 81 5.14 13.07 -15.90
CA ALA A 81 4.56 12.96 -17.24
C ALA A 81 5.46 13.69 -18.26
N SER A 82 5.85 13.01 -19.35
CA SER A 82 6.63 13.64 -20.41
C SER A 82 5.81 14.74 -21.08
N GLN A 83 6.46 15.86 -21.44
CA GLN A 83 5.85 16.91 -22.24
C GLN A 83 6.66 17.14 -23.52
N PRO A 84 6.04 17.09 -24.72
CA PRO A 84 4.61 16.82 -24.94
C PRO A 84 4.21 15.42 -24.48
N LEU A 85 2.95 15.25 -24.10
CA LEU A 85 2.42 13.93 -23.79
C LEU A 85 2.65 13.02 -25.01
N PRO A 86 2.97 11.72 -24.82
CA PRO A 86 3.14 10.80 -25.93
C PRO A 86 1.90 10.89 -26.83
N ARG A 87 2.09 11.25 -28.11
CA ARG A 87 0.99 11.30 -29.05
C ARG A 87 0.52 9.86 -29.28
N THR A 88 -0.71 9.55 -28.88
CA THR A 88 -1.35 8.29 -29.26
C THR A 88 -1.77 8.40 -30.72
N GLY A 89 -1.01 7.76 -31.63
CA GLY A 89 -1.38 7.59 -33.04
C GLY A 89 -0.90 8.71 -33.97
N TYR A 90 -0.51 8.29 -35.19
CA TYR A 90 -0.10 9.11 -36.34
C TYR A 90 -1.32 9.63 -37.10
#